data_AF-A0AAU8DLZ5-F1
#
_entry.id   AF-A0AAU8DLZ5-F1
#
_cell.length_a   1.000
_cell.length_b   1.000
_cell.length_c   1.000
_cell.angle_alpha   90.00
_cell.angle_beta   90.00
_cell.angle_gamma   90.00
#
_symmetry.space_group_name_H-M   'P 1'
#
loop_
_entity.id
_entity.type
_entity.pdbx_description
1 polymer ?
#
loop_
_entity_poly.entity_id
_entity_poly.type
_entity_poly.pdbx_seq_one_letter_code
_entity_poly.pdbx_strand_id
1 'polypeptide(L)'
;MRLVRLLRRHPAGTSITAVVLVAAMVFGLYWFQPWKLWTNTTVDEAIPSVAEAAQTLRAPSEPTIRTVARVPGSPTTTSPAAPTATAPTPTATPTAPTASSTPLRATPADPEPSSAPEPAPAGPTAAEPGPTSPGPDPEPEAVQLFRGELISHEHQTSGTVRVIRLADGSRVLTLENLATSDGPDIHVWLAAAPVIPGDDGWYVFDDQPRVDLGQLKGNLGNQVYPVPAGVDLDSLPSVTLWCERFAVSFGAAALS
;
A
#
# COMPACT_ATOMS: atom_id res chain seq x y z
N MET A 1 57.45 -17.16 8.93
CA MET A 1 57.74 -18.52 8.40
C MET A 1 57.42 -19.69 9.35
N ARG A 2 57.53 -19.62 10.68
CA ARG A 2 57.23 -20.78 11.56
C ARG A 2 55.76 -21.22 11.55
N LEU A 3 54.81 -20.28 11.45
CA LEU A 3 53.36 -20.54 11.42
C LEU A 3 52.93 -21.50 10.27
N VAL A 4 53.45 -21.27 9.06
CA VAL A 4 53.16 -22.07 7.85
C VAL A 4 53.63 -23.52 7.98
N ARG A 5 54.69 -23.79 8.75
CA ARG A 5 55.19 -25.16 8.99
C ARG A 5 54.35 -25.92 10.02
N LEU A 6 53.62 -25.22 10.90
CA LEU A 6 52.73 -25.85 11.87
C LEU A 6 51.41 -26.27 11.21
N LEU A 7 50.83 -25.41 10.35
CA LEU A 7 49.63 -25.70 9.58
C LEU A 7 49.79 -26.93 8.67
N ARG A 8 51.00 -27.12 8.10
CA ARG A 8 51.35 -28.29 7.29
C ARG A 8 51.59 -29.60 8.08
N ARG A 9 51.65 -29.55 9.43
CA ARG A 9 51.90 -30.74 10.28
C ARG A 9 50.64 -31.41 10.81
N HIS A 10 49.51 -30.69 10.87
CA HIS A 10 48.23 -31.24 11.31
C HIS A 10 47.09 -30.93 10.32
N PRO A 11 47.23 -31.27 9.02
CA PRO A 11 46.26 -30.89 7.99
C PRO A 11 44.83 -31.38 8.31
N ALA A 12 44.69 -32.58 8.90
CA ALA A 12 43.40 -33.10 9.35
C ALA A 12 42.77 -32.25 10.46
N GLY A 13 43.54 -31.88 11.50
CA GLY A 13 43.05 -31.09 12.63
C GLY A 13 42.63 -29.68 12.21
N THR A 14 43.41 -29.02 11.35
CA THR A 14 43.04 -27.71 10.81
C THR A 14 41.80 -27.77 9.92
N SER A 15 41.65 -28.81 9.10
CA SER A 15 40.47 -28.99 8.24
C SER A 15 39.21 -29.26 9.07
N ILE A 16 39.29 -30.11 10.10
CA ILE A 16 38.15 -30.38 11.00
C ILE A 16 37.71 -29.10 11.71
N THR A 17 38.65 -28.34 12.29
CA THR A 17 38.31 -27.07 12.96
C THR A 17 37.69 -26.05 11.99
N ALA A 18 38.21 -25.94 10.77
CA ALA A 18 37.63 -25.07 9.75
C ALA A 18 36.21 -25.50 9.34
N VAL A 19 35.96 -26.81 9.15
CA VAL A 19 34.63 -27.34 8.84
C VAL A 19 33.65 -27.09 9.99
N VAL A 20 34.06 -27.28 11.24
CA VAL A 20 33.22 -27.00 12.42
C VAL A 20 32.88 -25.51 12.52
N LEU A 21 33.85 -24.61 12.29
CA LEU A 21 33.60 -23.16 12.29
C LEU A 21 32.66 -22.73 11.15
N VAL A 22 32.82 -23.29 9.95
CA VAL A 22 31.91 -23.03 8.83
C VAL A 22 30.50 -23.57 9.12
N ALA A 23 30.40 -24.80 9.65
CA ALA A 23 29.10 -25.38 10.03
C ALA A 23 28.40 -24.56 11.12
N ALA A 24 29.14 -24.09 12.14
CA ALA A 24 28.60 -23.21 13.17
C ALA A 24 28.18 -21.84 12.62
N MET A 25 28.93 -21.27 11.66
CA MET A 25 28.56 -20.01 11.00
C MET A 25 27.32 -20.17 10.12
N VAL A 26 27.22 -21.24 9.34
CA VAL A 26 26.05 -21.56 8.51
C VAL A 26 24.82 -21.83 9.38
N PHE A 27 24.98 -22.58 10.48
CA PHE A 27 23.91 -22.81 11.45
C PHE A 27 23.46 -21.51 12.13
N GLY A 28 24.41 -20.66 12.55
CA GLY A 28 24.12 -19.35 13.15
C GLY A 28 23.38 -18.42 12.18
N LEU A 29 23.81 -18.37 10.92
CA LEU A 29 23.11 -17.64 9.86
C LEU A 29 21.70 -18.20 9.61
N TYR A 30 21.55 -19.53 9.51
CA TYR A 30 20.28 -20.20 9.30
C TYR A 30 19.28 -19.99 10.46
N TRP A 31 19.77 -19.96 11.70
CA TRP A 31 18.96 -19.77 12.90
C TRP A 31 18.59 -18.30 13.12
N PHE A 32 19.55 -17.39 12.99
CA PHE A 32 19.35 -15.96 13.27
C PHE A 32 18.73 -15.20 12.09
N GLN A 33 18.80 -15.75 10.88
CA GLN A 33 18.21 -15.23 9.63
C GLN A 33 18.34 -13.71 9.46
N PRO A 34 19.55 -13.12 9.59
CA PRO A 34 19.72 -11.66 9.64
C PRO A 34 19.22 -10.93 8.38
N TRP A 35 19.06 -11.62 7.25
CA TRP A 35 18.46 -11.08 6.03
C TRP A 35 16.94 -10.83 6.13
N LYS A 36 16.21 -11.50 7.04
CA LYS A 36 14.78 -11.25 7.25
C LYS A 36 14.48 -9.84 7.74
N LEU A 37 15.45 -9.16 8.38
CA LEU A 37 15.33 -7.74 8.76
C LEU A 37 15.20 -6.79 7.56
N TRP A 38 15.45 -7.27 6.33
CA TRP A 38 15.39 -6.48 5.09
C TRP A 38 14.54 -7.14 3.98
N THR A 39 13.75 -8.18 4.31
CA THR A 39 13.01 -8.96 3.30
C THR A 39 11.50 -8.78 3.48
N ASN A 40 10.90 -7.91 2.67
CA ASN A 40 9.43 -7.77 2.60
C ASN A 40 8.77 -9.07 2.13
N THR A 41 7.58 -9.34 2.66
CA THR A 41 6.70 -10.43 2.25
C THR A 41 5.46 -9.87 1.54
N THR A 42 5.41 -10.01 0.21
CA THR A 42 4.24 -9.65 -0.59
C THR A 42 3.27 -10.82 -0.69
N VAL A 43 1.98 -10.55 -0.46
CA VAL A 43 0.88 -11.48 -0.71
C VAL A 43 -0.11 -10.79 -1.64
N ASP A 44 -0.56 -11.48 -2.69
CA ASP A 44 -1.53 -10.97 -3.65
C ASP A 44 -2.68 -11.97 -3.82
N GLU A 45 -3.59 -11.98 -2.83
CA GLU A 45 -4.82 -12.76 -2.86
C GLU A 45 -5.90 -12.07 -3.72
N ALA A 46 -6.71 -12.87 -4.40
CA ALA A 46 -7.80 -12.37 -5.21
C ALA A 46 -8.89 -11.75 -4.32
N ILE A 47 -9.08 -10.44 -4.46
CA ILE A 47 -10.16 -9.71 -3.81
C ILE A 47 -11.50 -10.13 -4.44
N PRO A 48 -12.53 -10.47 -3.64
CA PRO A 48 -13.86 -10.73 -4.18
C PRO A 48 -14.37 -9.51 -4.94
N SER A 49 -14.72 -9.70 -6.22
CA SER A 49 -15.35 -8.67 -7.03
C SER A 49 -16.72 -8.30 -6.45
N VAL A 50 -16.73 -7.26 -5.61
CA VAL A 50 -17.95 -6.55 -5.26
C VAL A 50 -18.44 -5.88 -6.53
N ALA A 51 -19.71 -6.07 -6.87
CA ALA A 51 -20.29 -5.47 -8.05
C ALA A 51 -20.45 -3.96 -7.89
N GLU A 52 -19.39 -3.22 -8.22
CA GLU A 52 -19.46 -1.79 -8.51
C GLU A 52 -20.08 -1.60 -9.90
N ALA A 53 -21.37 -1.94 -9.98
CA ALA A 53 -22.12 -1.93 -11.23
C ALA A 53 -22.29 -0.50 -11.77
N ALA A 54 -21.49 -0.18 -12.79
CA ALA A 54 -21.86 0.67 -13.91
C ALA A 54 -22.48 2.05 -13.57
N GLN A 55 -21.76 2.94 -12.88
CA GLN A 55 -22.08 4.38 -12.88
C GLN A 55 -21.48 5.15 -14.08
N THR A 56 -20.58 4.56 -14.86
CA THR A 56 -19.88 5.24 -15.97
C THR A 56 -20.58 5.12 -17.34
N LEU A 57 -21.67 4.35 -17.48
CA LEU A 57 -22.42 4.28 -18.75
C LEU A 57 -23.95 4.35 -18.59
N ARG A 58 -24.43 5.29 -17.78
CA ARG A 58 -25.78 5.85 -17.96
C ARG A 58 -25.69 7.33 -18.32
N ALA A 59 -25.49 7.58 -19.61
CA ALA A 59 -25.56 8.93 -20.16
C ALA A 59 -26.88 9.60 -19.75
N PRO A 60 -26.87 10.83 -19.21
CA PRO A 60 -28.10 11.52 -18.88
C PRO A 60 -28.86 11.83 -20.17
N SER A 61 -30.05 11.25 -20.31
CA SER A 61 -30.99 11.64 -21.37
C SER A 61 -31.46 13.06 -21.09
N GLU A 62 -30.96 14.04 -21.82
CA GLU A 62 -31.37 15.44 -21.65
C GLU A 62 -32.89 15.59 -21.81
N PRO A 63 -33.62 16.12 -20.81
CA PRO A 63 -34.98 16.58 -21.03
C PRO A 63 -34.93 17.86 -21.87
N THR A 64 -35.47 17.80 -23.08
CA THR A 64 -35.61 18.97 -23.97
C THR A 64 -36.48 20.04 -23.30
N ILE A 65 -35.87 21.06 -22.69
CA ILE A 65 -36.58 22.26 -22.23
C ILE A 65 -36.62 23.27 -23.38
N ARG A 66 -37.84 23.51 -23.88
CA ARG A 66 -38.14 24.52 -24.89
C ARG A 66 -38.46 25.87 -24.24
N THR A 67 -37.72 26.92 -24.63
CA THR A 67 -38.17 28.35 -24.64
C THR A 67 -38.29 28.95 -23.20
N VAL A 68 -38.19 30.26 -22.89
CA VAL A 68 -38.38 31.53 -23.64
C VAL A 68 -37.51 32.69 -23.07
N ALA A 69 -37.08 33.60 -23.96
CA ALA A 69 -36.68 35.03 -23.82
C ALA A 69 -35.89 35.63 -22.62
N ARG A 70 -34.89 36.43 -23.03
CA ARG A 70 -34.14 37.51 -22.33
C ARG A 70 -35.02 38.64 -21.76
N VAL A 71 -34.56 39.23 -20.63
CA VAL A 71 -34.60 40.69 -20.33
C VAL A 71 -33.30 41.08 -19.58
N PRO A 72 -32.62 42.22 -19.89
CA PRO A 72 -31.42 42.67 -19.18
C PRO A 72 -31.72 43.73 -18.09
N GLY A 73 -30.89 43.79 -17.04
CA GLY A 73 -30.95 44.85 -16.03
C GLY A 73 -29.85 44.76 -14.97
N SER A 74 -28.82 45.60 -15.10
CA SER A 74 -27.91 46.02 -14.02
C SER A 74 -28.39 47.43 -13.55
N PRO A 75 -28.08 47.94 -12.33
CA PRO A 75 -26.68 48.24 -11.97
C PRO A 75 -26.30 48.33 -10.45
N THR A 76 -25.02 48.66 -10.23
CA THR A 76 -24.46 49.43 -9.09
C THR A 76 -24.14 48.74 -7.76
N THR A 77 -22.85 48.43 -7.60
CA THR A 77 -21.93 48.89 -6.53
C THR A 77 -22.50 49.27 -5.14
N THR A 78 -21.99 48.61 -4.09
CA THR A 78 -21.55 49.29 -2.85
C THR A 78 -20.46 48.46 -2.16
N SER A 79 -19.34 49.09 -1.83
CA SER A 79 -18.26 48.55 -0.99
C SER A 79 -18.44 49.06 0.44
N PRO A 80 -18.00 48.30 1.46
CA PRO A 80 -17.24 48.97 2.51
C PRO A 80 -16.01 48.21 3.02
N ALA A 81 -14.97 49.01 3.28
CA ALA A 81 -14.01 48.95 4.39
C ALA A 81 -13.29 47.62 4.74
N ALA A 82 -11.96 47.66 4.60
CA ALA A 82 -11.03 46.67 5.15
C ALA A 82 -10.79 46.86 6.66
N PRO A 83 -10.42 45.80 7.39
CA PRO A 83 -9.56 45.89 8.57
C PRO A 83 -8.08 45.62 8.22
N THR A 84 -7.19 46.38 8.85
CA THR A 84 -5.74 46.19 8.81
C THR A 84 -5.32 44.86 9.44
N ALA A 85 -4.50 44.07 8.75
CA ALA A 85 -3.82 42.91 9.32
C ALA A 85 -2.29 43.06 9.16
N THR A 86 -1.61 43.11 10.30
CA THR A 86 -0.14 43.26 10.40
C THR A 86 0.56 41.98 9.94
N ALA A 87 1.54 42.10 9.06
CA ALA A 87 2.35 40.97 8.59
C ALA A 87 3.49 40.63 9.57
N PRO A 88 3.68 39.34 9.94
CA PRO A 88 4.94 38.85 10.48
C PRO A 88 5.91 38.45 9.35
N THR A 89 7.18 38.79 9.50
CA THR A 89 8.28 38.42 8.59
C THR A 89 8.74 36.97 8.83
N PRO A 90 8.82 36.10 7.80
CA PRO A 90 9.61 34.89 7.87
C PRO A 90 11.06 35.16 7.42
N THR A 91 11.98 35.27 8.38
CA THR A 91 13.42 35.11 8.10
C THR A 91 13.74 33.63 8.04
N ALA A 92 14.05 33.11 6.84
CA ALA A 92 14.56 31.75 6.67
C ALA A 92 15.74 31.75 5.69
N THR A 93 16.93 31.53 6.22
CA THR A 93 18.18 31.36 5.46
C THR A 93 18.34 29.91 5.04
N PRO A 94 18.43 29.58 3.74
CA PRO A 94 18.87 28.25 3.31
C PRO A 94 20.40 28.16 3.33
N THR A 95 20.96 27.51 4.36
CA THR A 95 22.37 27.11 4.37
C THR A 95 22.54 25.82 3.55
N ALA A 96 23.19 25.92 2.39
CA ALA A 96 23.49 24.77 1.55
C ALA A 96 24.65 23.92 2.12
N PRO A 97 24.59 22.59 2.09
CA PRO A 97 25.76 21.74 2.34
C PRO A 97 26.70 21.75 1.12
N THR A 98 27.98 22.00 1.37
CA THR A 98 29.05 21.99 0.37
C THR A 98 29.34 20.58 -0.15
N ALA A 99 29.31 20.39 -1.47
CA ALA A 99 29.91 19.24 -2.14
C ALA A 99 31.20 19.66 -2.88
N SER A 100 32.29 18.96 -2.59
CA SER A 100 33.60 18.97 -3.26
C SER A 100 34.18 17.58 -2.94
N SER A 101 34.70 16.70 -3.81
CA SER A 101 35.56 16.79 -5.00
C SER A 101 35.66 15.37 -5.62
N THR A 102 36.33 15.01 -6.73
CA THR A 102 37.13 15.65 -7.82
C THR A 102 37.14 14.66 -9.02
N PRO A 103 37.36 15.06 -10.29
CA PRO A 103 36.88 14.29 -11.46
C PRO A 103 37.96 13.47 -12.23
N LEU A 104 37.61 13.08 -13.47
CA LEU A 104 38.39 12.49 -14.58
C LEU A 104 38.53 10.96 -14.66
N ARG A 105 37.96 10.38 -15.73
CA ARG A 105 38.73 10.10 -16.97
C ARG A 105 37.81 9.97 -18.21
N ALA A 106 38.27 10.49 -19.34
CA ALA A 106 37.56 10.47 -20.62
C ALA A 106 37.86 9.22 -21.47
N THR A 107 37.01 8.95 -22.47
CA THR A 107 37.31 8.19 -23.70
C THR A 107 36.39 8.72 -24.81
N PRO A 108 36.83 8.83 -26.08
CA PRO A 108 36.33 9.85 -27.00
C PRO A 108 35.24 9.38 -27.97
N ALA A 109 34.78 10.34 -28.78
CA ALA A 109 33.69 10.25 -29.74
C ALA A 109 33.94 9.33 -30.94
N ASP A 110 32.83 8.95 -31.59
CA ASP A 110 32.73 8.71 -33.04
C ASP A 110 31.49 9.47 -33.56
N PRO A 111 31.42 9.93 -34.83
CA PRO A 111 30.53 11.02 -35.22
C PRO A 111 29.25 10.57 -35.98
N GLU A 112 28.13 11.22 -35.69
CA GLU A 112 27.05 11.47 -36.68
C GLU A 112 27.55 12.47 -37.75
N PRO A 113 27.02 12.48 -39.00
CA PRO A 113 25.58 12.55 -39.27
C PRO A 113 25.06 11.88 -40.57
N SER A 114 23.73 11.87 -40.76
CA SER A 114 23.07 12.58 -41.90
C SER A 114 21.59 12.18 -42.06
N SER A 115 20.72 13.19 -42.15
CA SER A 115 19.27 13.07 -42.30
C SER A 115 18.80 12.67 -43.71
N ALA A 116 17.68 11.95 -43.79
CA ALA A 116 16.63 12.13 -44.80
C ALA A 116 15.28 11.54 -44.29
N PRO A 117 14.12 12.15 -44.60
CA PRO A 117 12.81 11.67 -44.14
C PRO A 117 12.07 10.81 -45.19
N GLU A 118 11.23 9.88 -44.75
CA GLU A 118 10.30 9.12 -45.63
C GLU A 118 8.88 9.08 -45.02
N PRO A 119 7.78 9.16 -45.81
CA PRO A 119 6.49 9.63 -45.31
C PRO A 119 5.49 8.51 -44.95
N ALA A 120 4.47 8.87 -44.18
CA ALA A 120 3.20 8.15 -44.06
C ALA A 120 2.13 8.80 -44.96
N PRO A 121 0.92 8.23 -45.18
CA PRO A 121 0.41 6.92 -44.72
C PRO A 121 -0.23 6.05 -45.84
N ALA A 122 -0.63 4.81 -45.50
CA ALA A 122 -1.58 4.04 -46.33
C ALA A 122 -2.52 3.14 -45.49
N GLY A 123 -3.80 3.51 -45.44
CA GLY A 123 -5.01 2.66 -45.30
C GLY A 123 -5.09 1.54 -44.24
N PRO A 124 -5.98 1.64 -43.22
CA PRO A 124 -6.39 0.48 -42.44
C PRO A 124 -7.32 -0.42 -43.26
N THR A 125 -7.01 -1.72 -43.35
CA THR A 125 -7.96 -2.74 -43.81
C THR A 125 -8.91 -3.10 -42.67
N ALA A 126 -10.21 -3.05 -42.92
CA ALA A 126 -11.22 -3.40 -41.93
C ALA A 126 -11.20 -4.91 -41.63
N ALA A 127 -11.07 -5.27 -40.35
CA ALA A 127 -11.34 -6.62 -39.89
C ALA A 127 -12.84 -6.78 -39.61
N GLU A 128 -13.42 -7.88 -40.11
CA GLU A 128 -14.85 -8.19 -39.99
C GLU A 128 -15.16 -8.72 -38.57
N PRO A 129 -16.25 -8.28 -37.90
CA PRO A 129 -16.57 -8.71 -36.55
C PRO A 129 -17.11 -10.15 -36.52
N GLY A 130 -16.39 -11.05 -35.84
CA GLY A 130 -16.89 -12.39 -35.52
C GLY A 130 -18.08 -12.37 -34.54
N PRO A 131 -18.84 -13.48 -34.43
CA PRO A 131 -20.03 -13.54 -33.60
C PRO A 131 -19.71 -13.40 -32.11
N THR A 132 -20.39 -12.46 -31.46
CA THR A 132 -20.36 -12.25 -30.01
C THR A 132 -20.75 -13.54 -29.26
N SER A 133 -19.83 -14.08 -28.46
CA SER A 133 -20.15 -15.14 -27.51
C SER A 133 -21.11 -14.60 -26.45
N PRO A 134 -22.11 -15.38 -25.98
CA PRO A 134 -22.94 -14.96 -24.85
C PRO A 134 -22.06 -14.62 -23.65
N GLY A 135 -22.33 -13.48 -23.00
CA GLY A 135 -21.64 -13.10 -21.77
C GLY A 135 -21.90 -14.12 -20.65
N PRO A 136 -20.97 -14.29 -19.69
CA PRO A 136 -21.20 -15.18 -18.55
C PRO A 136 -22.44 -14.74 -17.76
N ASP A 137 -23.16 -15.73 -17.21
CA ASP A 137 -24.25 -15.51 -16.27
C ASP A 137 -23.78 -14.67 -15.06
N PRO A 138 -24.66 -13.84 -14.46
CA PRO A 138 -24.32 -13.09 -13.26
C PRO A 138 -24.09 -14.05 -12.08
N GLU A 139 -22.81 -14.32 -11.80
CA GLU A 139 -22.35 -14.97 -10.58
C GLU A 139 -22.84 -14.15 -9.37
N PRO A 140 -23.38 -14.78 -8.31
CA PRO A 140 -23.99 -14.05 -7.19
C PRO A 140 -23.00 -13.05 -6.57
N GLU A 141 -23.34 -11.77 -6.69
CA GLU A 141 -22.39 -10.68 -6.49
C GLU A 141 -22.04 -10.49 -5.01
N ALA A 142 -20.75 -10.34 -4.72
CA ALA A 142 -20.27 -10.00 -3.38
C ALA A 142 -20.71 -8.57 -3.01
N VAL A 143 -21.04 -8.34 -1.74
CA VAL A 143 -21.56 -7.05 -1.26
C VAL A 143 -20.63 -6.47 -0.19
N GLN A 144 -20.09 -5.28 -0.43
CA GLN A 144 -19.36 -4.53 0.58
C GLN A 144 -20.32 -4.11 1.71
N LEU A 145 -19.96 -4.44 2.94
CA LEU A 145 -20.65 -4.03 4.17
C LEU A 145 -20.06 -2.75 4.73
N PHE A 146 -18.73 -2.68 4.80
CA PHE A 146 -17.98 -1.56 5.36
C PHE A 146 -16.68 -1.32 4.58
N ARG A 147 -16.15 -0.10 4.66
CA ARG A 147 -14.81 0.29 4.19
C ARG A 147 -14.14 1.24 5.17
N GLY A 148 -12.82 1.16 5.24
CA GLY A 148 -11.93 2.12 5.90
C GLY A 148 -10.62 2.30 5.13
N GLU A 149 -9.87 3.35 5.44
CA GLU A 149 -8.49 3.52 4.98
C GLU A 149 -7.56 3.42 6.19
N LEU A 150 -6.42 2.73 6.04
CA LEU A 150 -5.41 2.61 7.07
C LEU A 150 -4.67 3.94 7.25
N ILE A 151 -4.69 4.46 8.47
CA ILE A 151 -3.74 5.48 8.92
C ILE A 151 -2.52 4.82 9.55
N SER A 152 -1.39 5.53 9.52
CA SER A 152 -0.16 5.11 10.20
C SER A 152 -0.26 5.34 11.71
N HIS A 153 0.20 4.36 12.50
CA HIS A 153 0.41 4.48 13.94
C HIS A 153 1.91 4.40 14.25
N GLU A 154 2.40 3.42 15.03
CA GLU A 154 3.83 3.26 15.36
C GLU A 154 4.69 3.15 14.10
N HIS A 155 4.13 2.57 13.03
CA HIS A 155 4.81 2.34 11.76
C HIS A 155 4.09 3.03 10.60
N GLN A 156 4.87 3.45 9.60
CA GLN A 156 4.33 3.95 8.34
C GLN A 156 3.50 2.84 7.68
N THR A 157 2.19 3.05 7.61
CA THR A 157 1.20 2.09 7.15
C THR A 157 0.20 2.77 6.23
N SER A 158 -0.14 2.10 5.13
CA SER A 158 -1.18 2.51 4.17
C SER A 158 -1.87 1.30 3.56
N GLY A 159 -3.10 1.49 3.08
CA GLY A 159 -3.89 0.47 2.39
C GLY A 159 -5.38 0.65 2.72
N THR A 160 -6.24 0.00 1.96
CA THR A 160 -7.70 0.05 2.15
C THR A 160 -8.16 -1.21 2.88
N VAL A 161 -9.09 -1.07 3.82
CA VAL A 161 -9.75 -2.18 4.50
C VAL A 161 -11.20 -2.25 4.05
N ARG A 162 -11.71 -3.43 3.71
CA ARG A 162 -13.13 -3.62 3.41
C ARG A 162 -13.65 -4.86 4.11
N VAL A 163 -14.91 -4.82 4.52
CA VAL A 163 -15.63 -6.03 4.97
C VAL A 163 -16.67 -6.36 3.91
N ILE A 164 -16.61 -7.58 3.39
CA ILE A 164 -17.40 -8.04 2.24
C ILE A 164 -18.21 -9.26 2.68
N ARG A 165 -19.50 -9.27 2.35
CA ARG A 165 -20.36 -10.46 2.40
C ARG A 165 -20.32 -11.15 1.04
N LEU A 166 -19.95 -12.42 1.05
CA LEU A 166 -19.88 -13.29 -0.14
C LEU A 166 -21.28 -13.83 -0.49
N ALA A 167 -21.36 -14.44 -1.69
CA ALA A 167 -22.58 -15.06 -2.23
C ALA A 167 -23.23 -16.09 -1.30
N ASP A 168 -22.42 -16.86 -0.59
CA ASP A 168 -22.84 -17.91 0.36
C ASP A 168 -23.27 -17.35 1.73
N GLY A 169 -23.26 -16.02 1.89
CA GLY A 169 -23.56 -15.33 3.14
C GLY A 169 -22.40 -15.28 4.13
N SER A 170 -21.26 -15.93 3.84
CA SER A 170 -20.05 -15.78 4.65
C SER A 170 -19.48 -14.36 4.51
N ARG A 171 -18.59 -13.98 5.43
CA ARG A 171 -18.00 -12.65 5.50
C ARG A 171 -16.48 -12.74 5.49
N VAL A 172 -15.84 -11.84 4.77
CA VAL A 172 -14.39 -11.68 4.75
C VAL A 172 -14.01 -10.21 4.98
N LEU A 173 -12.86 -10.00 5.59
CA LEU A 173 -12.17 -8.73 5.62
C LEU A 173 -11.06 -8.77 4.58
N THR A 174 -10.96 -7.75 3.74
CA THR A 174 -9.85 -7.57 2.81
C THR A 174 -8.94 -6.44 3.29
N LEU A 175 -7.63 -6.67 3.21
CA LEU A 175 -6.61 -5.63 3.20
C LEU A 175 -6.17 -5.48 1.74
N GLU A 176 -6.30 -4.30 1.18
CA GLU A 176 -6.04 -4.00 -0.23
C GLU A 176 -4.92 -2.98 -0.37
N ASN A 177 -3.97 -3.25 -1.26
CA ASN A 177 -2.77 -2.44 -1.49
C ASN A 177 -2.02 -2.12 -0.18
N LEU A 178 -1.94 -3.10 0.73
CA LEU A 178 -1.24 -2.91 2.01
C LEU A 178 0.23 -2.55 1.73
N ALA A 179 0.71 -1.57 2.48
CA ALA A 179 2.13 -1.36 2.69
C ALA A 179 2.35 -0.98 4.16
N THR A 180 3.08 -1.83 4.88
CA THR A 180 3.57 -1.58 6.25
C THR A 180 4.95 -2.22 6.43
N SER A 181 5.62 -2.00 7.56
CA SER A 181 6.87 -2.70 7.89
C SER A 181 6.60 -4.10 8.44
N ASP A 182 7.50 -5.05 8.17
CA ASP A 182 7.48 -6.36 8.83
C ASP A 182 7.57 -6.22 10.36
N GLY A 183 6.83 -7.09 11.05
CA GLY A 183 6.85 -7.19 12.51
C GLY A 183 6.99 -8.64 12.97
N PRO A 184 7.36 -8.85 14.24
CA PRO A 184 7.66 -10.17 14.78
C PRO A 184 6.42 -11.06 14.97
N ASP A 185 5.25 -10.44 15.17
CA ASP A 185 4.00 -11.09 15.57
C ASP A 185 2.83 -10.11 15.34
N ILE A 186 2.56 -9.75 14.08
CA ILE A 186 1.45 -8.84 13.71
C ILE A 186 0.19 -9.67 13.45
N HIS A 187 -0.93 -9.23 14.02
CA HIS A 187 -2.27 -9.79 13.85
C HIS A 187 -3.24 -8.76 13.26
N VAL A 188 -4.27 -9.24 12.56
CA VAL A 188 -5.35 -8.41 12.01
C VAL A 188 -6.58 -8.52 12.90
N TRP A 189 -6.93 -7.45 13.60
CA TRP A 189 -8.03 -7.44 14.56
C TRP A 189 -9.19 -6.56 14.11
N LEU A 190 -10.42 -7.03 14.30
CA LEU A 190 -11.61 -6.18 14.42
C LEU A 190 -11.74 -5.74 15.89
N ALA A 191 -11.97 -4.46 16.17
CA ALA A 191 -11.95 -3.92 17.52
C ALA A 191 -13.05 -2.88 17.80
N ALA A 192 -13.44 -2.79 19.07
CA ALA A 192 -14.36 -1.77 19.59
C ALA A 192 -13.70 -0.39 19.77
N ALA A 193 -12.37 -0.34 19.71
CA ALA A 193 -11.59 0.88 19.95
C ALA A 193 -11.79 1.94 18.85
N PRO A 194 -11.74 3.24 19.17
CA PRO A 194 -11.70 4.30 18.18
C PRO A 194 -10.34 4.34 17.45
N VAL A 195 -10.33 4.82 16.22
CA VAL A 195 -9.09 5.14 15.50
C VAL A 195 -8.71 6.60 15.77
N ILE A 196 -7.54 6.80 16.38
CA ILE A 196 -7.03 8.12 16.80
C ILE A 196 -5.69 8.36 16.09
N PRO A 197 -5.55 9.39 15.24
CA PRO A 197 -4.26 9.70 14.62
C PRO A 197 -3.21 10.17 15.62
N GLY A 198 -1.94 9.79 15.40
CA GLY A 198 -0.83 10.14 16.28
C GLY A 198 -0.52 9.07 17.33
N ASP A 199 0.40 9.37 18.24
CA ASP A 199 0.88 8.46 19.29
C ASP A 199 -0.19 8.07 20.32
N ASP A 200 -1.16 8.96 20.58
CA ASP A 200 -2.34 8.69 21.40
C ASP A 200 -3.13 7.45 20.94
N GLY A 201 -3.10 7.10 19.65
CA GLY A 201 -3.83 5.95 19.08
C GLY A 201 -3.09 4.61 19.12
N TRP A 202 -1.81 4.58 19.49
CA TRP A 202 -0.99 3.36 19.30
C TRP A 202 -1.38 2.21 20.25
N TYR A 203 -1.90 2.55 21.43
CA TYR A 203 -2.13 1.60 22.53
C TYR A 203 -3.61 1.33 22.82
N VAL A 204 -4.55 2.06 22.20
CA VAL A 204 -5.98 2.05 22.57
C VAL A 204 -6.72 0.74 22.28
N PHE A 205 -6.06 -0.24 21.67
CA PHE A 205 -6.64 -1.52 21.27
C PHE A 205 -6.42 -2.65 22.29
N ASP A 206 -5.50 -2.49 23.24
CA ASP A 206 -5.07 -3.58 24.15
C ASP A 206 -6.20 -4.05 25.09
N ASP A 207 -6.83 -3.10 25.77
CA ASP A 207 -7.90 -3.33 26.76
C ASP A 207 -9.32 -3.37 26.15
N GLN A 208 -9.47 -3.26 24.82
CA GLN A 208 -10.78 -3.16 24.18
C GLN A 208 -11.29 -4.50 23.64
N PRO A 209 -12.63 -4.72 23.63
CA PRO A 209 -13.24 -5.86 22.96
C PRO A 209 -12.76 -5.98 21.52
N ARG A 210 -12.35 -7.19 21.13
CA ARG A 210 -11.75 -7.47 19.83
C ARG A 210 -12.03 -8.89 19.35
N VAL A 211 -11.87 -9.10 18.05
CA VAL A 211 -11.82 -10.41 17.41
C VAL A 211 -10.55 -10.47 16.57
N ASP A 212 -9.67 -11.40 16.90
CA ASP A 212 -8.49 -11.71 16.11
C ASP A 212 -8.87 -12.55 14.88
N LEU A 213 -8.50 -12.07 13.69
CA LEU A 213 -8.70 -12.76 12.42
C LEU A 213 -7.46 -13.58 11.99
N GLY A 214 -6.36 -13.47 12.74
CA GLY A 214 -5.12 -14.20 12.56
C GLY A 214 -3.92 -13.31 12.24
N GLN A 215 -2.75 -13.95 12.15
CA GLN A 215 -1.49 -13.30 11.80
C GLN A 215 -1.52 -12.68 10.41
N LEU A 216 -0.86 -11.53 10.27
CA LEU A 216 -0.65 -10.85 9.00
C LEU A 216 0.19 -11.74 8.07
N LYS A 217 -0.37 -12.11 6.91
CA LYS A 217 0.28 -13.05 5.98
C LYS A 217 1.47 -12.44 5.25
N GLY A 218 1.45 -11.12 5.02
CA GLY A 218 2.54 -10.35 4.43
C GLY A 218 2.42 -8.85 4.72
N ASN A 219 3.53 -8.13 4.74
CA ASN A 219 3.56 -6.70 5.00
C ASN A 219 3.22 -5.84 3.75
N LEU A 220 3.18 -6.46 2.57
CA LEU A 220 2.80 -5.84 1.30
C LEU A 220 1.66 -6.60 0.58
N GLY A 221 0.81 -5.86 -0.14
CA GLY A 221 -0.13 -6.40 -1.14
C GLY A 221 -1.56 -6.67 -0.65
N ASN A 222 -2.28 -7.54 -1.36
CA ASN A 222 -3.70 -7.86 -1.16
C ASN A 222 -3.90 -9.15 -0.35
N GLN A 223 -4.75 -9.11 0.69
CA GLN A 223 -4.93 -10.22 1.64
C GLN A 223 -6.39 -10.33 2.11
N VAL A 224 -6.89 -11.55 2.29
CA VAL A 224 -8.28 -11.86 2.67
C VAL A 224 -8.33 -12.69 3.96
N TYR A 225 -9.14 -12.25 4.92
CA TYR A 225 -9.30 -12.88 6.24
C TYR A 225 -10.77 -13.27 6.47
N PRO A 226 -11.09 -14.52 6.87
CA PRO A 226 -12.46 -14.92 7.16
C PRO A 226 -12.97 -14.25 8.45
N VAL A 227 -14.15 -13.64 8.39
CA VAL A 227 -14.81 -13.03 9.56
C VAL A 227 -15.82 -14.03 10.12
N PRO A 228 -15.67 -14.51 11.38
CA PRO A 228 -16.56 -15.53 11.94
C PRO A 228 -18.03 -15.09 11.92
N ALA A 229 -18.95 -16.02 11.62
CA ALA A 229 -20.37 -15.71 11.40
C ALA A 229 -21.09 -15.10 12.62
N GLY A 230 -20.61 -15.36 13.83
CA GLY A 230 -21.16 -14.82 15.08
C GLY A 230 -20.70 -13.41 15.46
N VAL A 231 -19.78 -12.79 14.70
CA VAL A 231 -19.27 -11.43 14.99
C VAL A 231 -20.33 -10.39 14.68
N ASP A 232 -20.65 -9.55 15.67
CA ASP A 232 -21.40 -8.31 15.49
C ASP A 232 -20.42 -7.20 15.03
N LEU A 233 -20.56 -6.79 13.77
CA LEU A 233 -19.67 -5.81 13.15
C LEU A 233 -19.97 -4.38 13.59
N ASP A 234 -21.22 -4.06 13.95
CA ASP A 234 -21.59 -2.74 14.45
C ASP A 234 -20.97 -2.46 15.83
N SER A 235 -20.61 -3.54 16.56
CA SER A 235 -19.88 -3.46 17.84
C SER A 235 -18.35 -3.32 17.70
N LEU A 236 -17.79 -3.51 16.49
CA LEU A 236 -16.36 -3.48 16.20
C LEU A 236 -16.05 -2.52 15.03
N PRO A 237 -16.21 -1.20 15.21
CA PRO A 237 -16.15 -0.20 14.14
C PRO A 237 -14.72 0.13 13.67
N SER A 238 -13.70 -0.62 14.07
CA SER A 238 -12.33 -0.41 13.62
C SER A 238 -11.57 -1.70 13.36
N VAL A 239 -10.51 -1.56 12.57
CA VAL A 239 -9.53 -2.61 12.29
C VAL A 239 -8.15 -2.09 12.66
N THR A 240 -7.33 -2.93 13.28
CA THR A 240 -5.93 -2.61 13.64
C THR A 240 -4.99 -3.72 13.19
N LEU A 241 -3.80 -3.33 12.74
CA LEU A 241 -2.66 -4.20 12.57
C LEU A 241 -1.87 -4.18 13.88
N TRP A 242 -2.15 -5.13 14.77
CA TRP A 242 -1.63 -5.14 16.13
C TRP A 242 -0.41 -6.04 16.26
N CYS A 243 0.65 -5.57 16.93
CA CYS A 243 1.81 -6.39 17.25
C CYS A 243 1.72 -6.94 18.68
N GLU A 244 1.30 -8.20 18.83
CA GLU A 244 1.11 -8.86 20.14
C GLU A 244 2.38 -8.85 20.99
N ARG A 245 3.56 -8.99 20.37
CA ARG A 245 4.84 -8.98 21.10
C ARG A 245 5.17 -7.64 21.75
N PHE A 246 4.64 -6.53 21.23
CA PHE A 246 5.01 -5.18 21.65
C PHE A 246 3.84 -4.35 22.19
N ALA A 247 2.61 -4.86 22.11
CA ALA A 247 1.38 -4.16 22.48
C ALA A 247 1.22 -2.78 21.81
N VAL A 248 1.46 -2.73 20.49
CA VAL A 248 1.33 -1.51 19.67
C VAL A 248 0.60 -1.77 18.36
N SER A 249 -0.18 -0.80 17.93
CA SER A 249 -0.77 -0.75 16.59
C SER A 249 0.24 -0.19 15.57
N PHE A 250 0.43 -0.91 14.46
CA PHE A 250 1.22 -0.45 13.30
C PHE A 250 0.41 0.51 12.41
N GLY A 251 -0.90 0.30 12.35
CA GLY A 251 -1.85 1.16 11.66
C GLY A 251 -3.27 0.67 11.87
N ALA A 252 -4.24 1.56 11.69
CA ALA A 252 -5.65 1.25 11.94
C ALA A 252 -6.58 1.95 10.94
N ALA A 253 -7.76 1.39 10.72
CA ALA A 253 -8.80 1.91 9.85
C ALA A 253 -10.15 1.94 10.57
N ALA A 254 -10.85 3.08 10.53
CA ALA A 254 -12.24 3.15 10.97
C ALA A 254 -13.14 2.59 9.85
N LEU A 255 -14.15 1.80 10.22
CA LEU A 255 -15.08 1.17 9.29
C LEU A 255 -16.38 1.99 9.18
N SER A 256 -16.84 2.19 7.94
CA SER A 256 -18.07 2.92 7.59
C SER A 256 -18.72 2.40 6.30
#